data_AF-A0A1Z8XQW6-F1
#
_entry.id   AF-A0A1Z8XQW6-F1
#
_cell.length_a   1.000
_cell.length_b   1.000
_cell.length_c   1.000
_cell.angle_alpha   90.00
_cell.angle_beta   90.00
_cell.angle_gamma   90.00
#
_symmetry.space_group_name_H-M   'P 1'
#
loop_
_entity.id
_entity.type
_entity.pdbx_description
1 polymer ?
#
loop_
_entity_poly.entity_id
_entity_poly.type
_entity_poly.pdbx_seq_one_letter_code
_entity_poly.pdbx_strand_id
1 'polypeptide(L)'
;MKSFIPILLVSFLIPVSQLSAESPPAVEGHKAFMEGLREIKKDAIKFKGAESASNPRTLSPVVSRFKGWFIDITEKAKSGKLDGVDVVEGISLASKSRASSSWQFIETEKGYVVRAAGGKYNGWIIVIDDSAKTRPEGPNLTVTPALRLAKSATANSYWKPTLTKQGLVLEATSGKYKGWVWDFGGGDPSHEESGRQVAINVLLAEKVVAGSYFDVQASK
;
A
#
# COMPACT_ATOMS: atom_id res chain seq x y z
N MET A 1 -7.68 66.48 18.50
CA MET A 1 -6.81 65.38 18.96
C MET A 1 -7.50 64.06 18.61
N LYS A 2 -6.99 63.30 17.64
CA LYS A 2 -7.56 62.00 17.26
C LYS A 2 -6.70 60.91 17.92
N SER A 3 -7.31 60.20 18.86
CA SER A 3 -6.68 59.11 19.61
C SER A 3 -6.58 57.86 18.73
N PHE A 4 -5.38 57.33 18.56
CA PHE A 4 -5.12 56.04 17.93
C PHE A 4 -5.03 54.98 19.02
N ILE A 5 -5.93 53.99 18.99
CA ILE A 5 -5.86 52.78 19.83
C ILE A 5 -5.20 51.69 18.98
N PRO A 6 -4.03 51.15 19.37
CA PRO A 6 -3.48 49.98 18.71
C PRO A 6 -4.18 48.72 19.25
N ILE A 7 -4.83 47.98 18.36
CA ILE A 7 -5.37 46.64 18.66
C ILE A 7 -4.20 45.66 18.62
N LEU A 8 -3.88 45.07 19.77
CA LEU A 8 -2.85 44.04 19.91
C LEU A 8 -3.41 42.71 19.37
N LEU A 9 -2.92 42.26 18.21
CA LEU A 9 -3.24 40.94 17.67
C LEU A 9 -2.43 39.89 18.45
N VAL A 10 -3.10 39.16 19.35
CA VAL A 10 -2.50 38.00 20.03
C VAL A 10 -2.69 36.79 19.12
N SER A 11 -1.61 36.38 18.46
CA SER A 11 -1.55 35.16 17.67
C SER A 11 -1.58 33.95 18.59
N PHE A 12 -2.73 33.29 18.73
CA PHE A 12 -2.80 31.95 19.33
C PHE A 12 -2.15 30.95 18.39
N LEU A 13 -0.90 30.58 18.68
CA LEU A 13 -0.27 29.38 18.13
C LEU A 13 -0.98 28.16 18.73
N ILE A 14 -1.99 27.65 18.03
CA ILE A 14 -2.52 26.32 18.33
C ILE A 14 -1.47 25.33 17.81
N PRO A 15 -0.83 24.52 18.67
CA PRO A 15 -0.03 23.42 18.18
C PRO A 15 -0.97 22.49 17.43
N VAL A 16 -0.82 22.41 16.11
CA VAL A 16 -1.39 21.32 15.33
C VAL A 16 -0.69 20.07 15.82
N SER A 17 -1.32 19.36 16.74
CA SER A 17 -0.96 18.00 17.07
C SER A 17 -0.98 17.25 15.75
N GLN A 18 0.18 16.90 15.21
CA GLN A 18 0.29 15.83 14.23
C GLN A 18 -0.15 14.56 14.96
N LEU A 19 -1.48 14.35 15.02
CA LEU A 19 -2.08 13.06 15.25
C LEU A 19 -1.69 12.24 14.02
N SER A 20 -0.48 11.70 14.02
CA SER A 20 -0.18 10.51 13.24
C SER A 20 -1.27 9.51 13.61
N ALA A 21 -2.11 9.16 12.65
CA ALA A 21 -3.11 8.13 12.86
C ALA A 21 -2.35 6.87 13.28
N GLU A 22 -2.49 6.51 14.54
CA GLU A 22 -1.84 5.32 15.06
C GLU A 22 -2.43 4.12 14.33
N SER A 23 -1.55 3.24 13.82
CA SER A 23 -2.00 2.00 13.19
C SER A 23 -2.91 1.24 14.16
N PRO A 24 -4.01 0.65 13.67
CA PRO A 24 -4.94 -0.10 14.51
C PRO A 24 -4.20 -1.20 15.27
N PRO A 25 -4.61 -1.48 16.52
CA PRO A 25 -3.96 -2.50 17.32
C PRO A 25 -4.10 -3.87 16.65
N ALA A 26 -3.04 -4.67 16.78
CA ALA A 26 -3.05 -6.05 16.32
C ALA A 26 -4.12 -6.87 17.06
N VAL A 27 -4.76 -7.80 16.34
CA VAL A 27 -5.74 -8.72 16.91
C VAL A 27 -5.07 -9.96 17.52
N GLU A 28 -5.79 -10.66 18.39
CA GLU A 28 -5.47 -12.03 18.78
C GLU A 28 -5.29 -12.91 17.52
N GLY A 29 -4.14 -13.56 17.39
CA GLY A 29 -3.76 -14.31 16.18
C GLY A 29 -2.79 -13.59 15.24
N HIS A 30 -2.48 -12.30 15.46
CA HIS A 30 -1.48 -11.58 14.66
C HIS A 30 -0.13 -12.29 14.61
N LYS A 31 0.39 -12.78 15.75
CA LYS A 31 1.66 -13.52 15.80
C LYS A 31 1.62 -14.77 14.89
N ALA A 32 0.58 -15.58 15.01
CA ALA A 32 0.41 -16.79 14.20
C ALA A 32 0.27 -16.46 12.71
N PHE A 33 -0.43 -15.37 12.37
CA PHE A 33 -0.50 -14.87 11.00
C PHE A 33 0.89 -14.51 10.47
N MET A 34 1.69 -13.76 11.24
CA MET A 34 3.05 -13.38 10.86
C MET A 34 3.94 -14.61 10.68
N GLU A 35 3.87 -15.59 11.59
CA GLU A 35 4.56 -16.88 11.43
C GLU A 35 4.13 -17.62 10.17
N GLY A 36 2.84 -17.57 9.84
CA GLY A 36 2.26 -18.11 8.62
C GLY A 36 2.77 -17.45 7.34
N LEU A 37 3.42 -16.27 7.39
CA LEU A 37 4.10 -15.65 6.26
C LEU A 37 5.55 -16.15 6.08
N ARG A 38 6.09 -16.97 7.00
CA ARG A 38 7.50 -17.42 7.00
C ARG A 38 7.68 -18.86 6.51
N GLU A 39 6.97 -19.20 5.44
CA GLU A 39 6.88 -20.57 4.90
C GLU A 39 8.15 -20.99 4.15
N ILE A 40 8.73 -20.08 3.37
CA ILE A 40 9.95 -20.27 2.59
C ILE A 40 11.13 -19.73 3.39
N LYS A 41 12.21 -20.52 3.49
CA LYS A 41 13.44 -20.14 4.21
C LYS A 41 14.39 -19.34 3.33
N LYS A 42 15.21 -18.48 3.96
CA LYS A 42 16.19 -17.60 3.29
C LYS A 42 16.95 -18.22 2.13
N ASP A 43 17.41 -19.46 2.27
CA ASP A 43 18.29 -20.12 1.27
C ASP A 43 17.57 -20.41 -0.05
N ALA A 44 16.23 -20.49 -0.04
CA ALA A 44 15.42 -20.70 -1.23
C ALA A 44 14.95 -19.38 -1.89
N ILE A 45 15.24 -18.22 -1.28
CA ILE A 45 14.69 -16.93 -1.70
C ILE A 45 15.72 -16.15 -2.51
N LYS A 46 15.38 -15.87 -3.78
CA LYS A 46 16.17 -15.01 -4.66
C LYS A 46 15.85 -13.53 -4.43
N PHE A 47 16.07 -13.04 -3.21
CA PHE A 47 15.94 -11.63 -2.81
C PHE A 47 16.98 -11.29 -1.75
N LYS A 48 17.81 -10.28 -2.01
CA LYS A 48 18.93 -9.92 -1.11
C LYS A 48 18.38 -9.38 0.23
N GLY A 49 18.85 -9.94 1.33
CA GLY A 49 18.42 -9.56 2.68
C GLY A 49 17.06 -10.13 3.09
N ALA A 50 16.57 -11.17 2.39
CA ALA A 50 15.40 -11.92 2.83
C ALA A 50 15.75 -12.87 3.98
N GLU A 51 14.93 -12.86 5.02
CA GLU A 51 14.98 -13.81 6.13
C GLU A 51 14.00 -14.97 5.92
N SER A 52 12.83 -14.64 5.38
CA SER A 52 11.79 -15.60 5.04
C SER A 52 10.86 -15.03 3.98
N ALA A 53 10.02 -15.88 3.39
CA ALA A 53 8.97 -15.43 2.49
C ALA A 53 7.74 -16.32 2.59
N SER A 54 6.60 -15.77 2.20
CA SER A 54 5.36 -16.53 2.10
C SER A 54 5.31 -17.32 0.79
N ASN A 55 4.50 -18.37 0.76
CA ASN A 55 3.97 -18.88 -0.50
C ASN A 55 3.14 -17.79 -1.21
N PRO A 56 2.91 -17.90 -2.53
CA PRO A 56 2.10 -16.92 -3.27
C PRO A 56 0.68 -16.78 -2.72
N ARG A 57 0.20 -15.54 -2.68
CA ARG A 57 -1.07 -15.14 -2.06
C ARG A 57 -1.84 -14.17 -2.93
N THR A 58 -3.16 -14.22 -2.86
CA THR A 58 -4.03 -13.16 -3.38
C THR A 58 -4.40 -12.20 -2.27
N LEU A 59 -4.48 -10.92 -2.61
CA LEU A 59 -4.85 -9.83 -1.70
C LEU A 59 -6.17 -9.22 -2.18
N SER A 60 -7.17 -9.12 -1.31
CA SER A 60 -8.51 -8.67 -1.70
C SER A 60 -9.09 -7.65 -0.72
N PRO A 61 -9.54 -6.46 -1.15
CA PRO A 61 -10.16 -5.50 -0.25
C PRO A 61 -11.38 -6.10 0.49
N VAL A 62 -11.52 -5.80 1.78
CA VAL A 62 -12.62 -6.35 2.61
C VAL A 62 -13.79 -5.39 2.77
N VAL A 63 -13.52 -4.07 2.78
CA VAL A 63 -14.49 -3.01 3.06
C VAL A 63 -14.34 -1.91 2.01
N SER A 64 -14.77 -2.21 0.80
CA SER A 64 -14.88 -1.23 -0.29
C SER A 64 -15.90 -1.71 -1.34
N ARG A 65 -16.23 -0.84 -2.31
CA ARG A 65 -16.99 -1.23 -3.52
C ARG A 65 -16.29 -2.32 -4.35
N PHE A 66 -15.01 -2.56 -4.10
CA PHE A 66 -14.20 -3.59 -4.76
C PHE A 66 -14.02 -4.83 -3.87
N LYS A 67 -14.91 -5.04 -2.89
CA LYS A 67 -14.90 -6.28 -2.09
C LYS A 67 -14.92 -7.50 -3.00
N GLY A 68 -14.02 -8.44 -2.75
CA GLY A 68 -13.86 -9.66 -3.55
C GLY A 68 -13.11 -9.48 -4.88
N TRP A 69 -12.61 -8.27 -5.16
CA TRP A 69 -11.63 -8.03 -6.22
C TRP A 69 -10.22 -8.28 -5.68
N PHE A 70 -9.26 -8.36 -6.58
CA PHE A 70 -7.88 -8.72 -6.27
C PHE A 70 -6.95 -7.56 -6.60
N ILE A 71 -5.98 -7.28 -5.73
CA ILE A 71 -4.85 -6.40 -6.07
C ILE A 71 -4.08 -7.07 -7.22
N ASP A 72 -3.88 -6.32 -8.30
CA ASP A 72 -3.41 -6.81 -9.59
C ASP A 72 -2.51 -5.79 -10.28
N ILE A 73 -2.06 -6.13 -11.48
CA ILE A 73 -1.32 -5.25 -12.38
C ILE A 73 -2.08 -5.17 -13.71
N THR A 74 -2.47 -3.97 -14.12
CA THR A 74 -3.15 -3.74 -15.41
C THR A 74 -2.21 -4.04 -16.59
N GLU A 75 -2.76 -4.57 -17.68
CA GLU A 75 -2.06 -4.77 -18.94
C GLU A 75 -1.63 -3.43 -19.58
N LYS A 76 -2.27 -2.32 -19.20
CA LYS A 76 -1.96 -0.95 -19.62
C LYS A 76 -0.90 -0.27 -18.73
N ALA A 77 -0.19 -1.04 -17.90
CA ALA A 77 0.84 -0.51 -17.02
C ALA A 77 1.88 0.31 -17.80
N LYS A 78 2.11 1.55 -17.35
CA LYS A 78 3.01 2.49 -18.02
C LYS A 78 4.42 2.35 -17.45
N SER A 79 5.41 2.21 -18.31
CA SER A 79 6.82 2.18 -17.90
C SER A 79 7.31 3.55 -17.44
N GLY A 80 8.21 3.54 -16.47
CA GLY A 80 8.88 4.73 -15.95
C GLY A 80 10.18 4.38 -15.24
N LYS A 81 10.75 5.37 -14.54
CA LYS A 81 11.92 5.19 -13.68
C LYS A 81 11.68 5.87 -12.33
N LEU A 82 12.18 5.25 -11.26
CA LEU A 82 12.22 5.81 -9.92
C LEU A 82 13.62 5.56 -9.37
N ASP A 83 14.37 6.62 -9.08
CA ASP A 83 15.75 6.54 -8.57
C ASP A 83 16.67 5.61 -9.40
N GLY A 84 16.52 5.68 -10.73
CA GLY A 84 17.28 4.84 -11.68
C GLY A 84 16.75 3.40 -11.83
N VAL A 85 15.83 2.95 -10.98
CA VAL A 85 15.18 1.64 -11.07
C VAL A 85 14.02 1.70 -12.06
N ASP A 86 13.92 0.68 -12.92
CA ASP A 86 12.77 0.53 -13.82
C ASP A 86 11.50 0.25 -13.00
N VAL A 87 10.45 1.04 -13.26
CA VAL A 87 9.16 0.88 -12.61
C VAL A 87 8.03 0.83 -13.63
N VAL A 88 6.88 0.34 -13.19
CA VAL A 88 5.62 0.55 -13.88
C VAL A 88 4.57 1.17 -12.96
N GLU A 89 3.81 2.10 -13.50
CA GLU A 89 2.55 2.57 -12.95
C GLU A 89 1.45 1.65 -13.48
N GLY A 90 0.98 0.72 -12.64
CA GLY A 90 -0.01 -0.24 -13.07
C GLY A 90 -0.61 -1.09 -11.97
N ILE A 91 -0.33 -0.79 -10.70
CA ILE A 91 -1.00 -1.48 -9.60
C ILE A 91 -2.48 -1.11 -9.65
N SER A 92 -3.34 -2.11 -9.62
CA SER A 92 -4.77 -1.99 -9.90
C SER A 92 -5.57 -2.97 -9.04
N LEU A 93 -6.89 -2.93 -9.18
CA LEU A 93 -7.82 -3.93 -8.68
C LEU A 93 -8.47 -4.63 -9.87
N ALA A 94 -8.62 -5.94 -9.80
CA ALA A 94 -9.27 -6.74 -10.84
C ALA A 94 -10.40 -7.62 -10.28
N SER A 95 -11.52 -7.70 -10.99
CA SER A 95 -12.68 -8.48 -10.54
C SER A 95 -12.50 -10.01 -10.62
N LYS A 96 -11.40 -10.48 -11.21
CA LYS A 96 -11.02 -11.90 -11.32
C LYS A 96 -9.52 -12.02 -11.14
N SER A 97 -9.10 -12.97 -10.31
CA SER A 97 -7.68 -13.24 -10.09
C SER A 97 -7.03 -13.89 -11.30
N ARG A 98 -5.74 -13.62 -11.47
CA ARG A 98 -4.82 -14.22 -12.44
C ARG A 98 -3.45 -14.33 -11.80
N ALA A 99 -2.48 -14.85 -12.56
CA ALA A 99 -1.08 -14.88 -12.13
C ALA A 99 -0.54 -13.49 -11.73
N SER A 100 -1.03 -12.39 -12.33
CA SER A 100 -0.67 -11.01 -11.99
C SER A 100 -1.29 -10.50 -10.68
N SER A 101 -2.24 -11.24 -10.09
CA SER A 101 -2.83 -10.95 -8.77
C SER A 101 -2.16 -11.74 -7.64
N SER A 102 -1.06 -12.43 -7.94
CA SER A 102 -0.35 -13.27 -6.98
C SER A 102 0.85 -12.53 -6.39
N TRP A 103 0.96 -12.54 -5.07
CA TRP A 103 1.89 -11.74 -4.28
C TRP A 103 2.61 -12.59 -3.24
N GLN A 104 3.85 -12.25 -2.91
CA GLN A 104 4.61 -12.81 -1.80
C GLN A 104 4.97 -11.71 -0.82
N PHE A 105 4.87 -12.02 0.46
CA PHE A 105 5.44 -11.22 1.53
C PHE A 105 6.86 -11.74 1.78
N ILE A 106 7.86 -10.87 1.62
CA ILE A 106 9.26 -11.19 1.92
C ILE A 106 9.66 -10.44 3.17
N GLU A 107 10.04 -11.16 4.21
CA GLU A 107 10.54 -10.59 5.45
C GLU A 107 12.01 -10.18 5.30
N THR A 108 12.34 -9.00 5.80
CA THR A 108 13.69 -8.45 5.84
C THR A 108 13.93 -7.75 7.18
N GLU A 109 15.18 -7.40 7.49
CA GLU A 109 15.52 -6.60 8.67
C GLU A 109 14.80 -5.24 8.74
N LYS A 110 14.38 -4.69 7.58
CA LYS A 110 13.73 -3.36 7.48
C LYS A 110 12.19 -3.42 7.49
N GLY A 111 11.62 -4.62 7.58
CA GLY A 111 10.19 -4.90 7.43
C GLY A 111 9.91 -5.79 6.22
N TYR A 112 8.65 -5.80 5.77
CA TYR A 112 8.20 -6.66 4.69
C TYR A 112 8.25 -5.97 3.34
N VAL A 113 8.60 -6.72 2.31
CA VAL A 113 8.44 -6.32 0.91
C VAL A 113 7.29 -7.11 0.30
N VAL A 114 6.43 -6.45 -0.49
CA VAL A 114 5.38 -7.14 -1.26
C VAL A 114 5.85 -7.32 -2.70
N ARG A 115 6.07 -8.56 -3.10
CA ARG A 115 6.66 -8.94 -4.39
C ARG A 115 5.64 -9.67 -5.25
N ALA A 116 5.54 -9.31 -6.53
CA ALA A 116 4.75 -10.06 -7.50
C ALA A 116 5.29 -11.49 -7.62
N ALA A 117 4.39 -12.48 -7.53
CA ALA A 117 4.69 -13.91 -7.54
C ALA A 117 4.34 -14.59 -8.87
N GLY A 118 3.80 -13.82 -9.82
CA GLY A 118 3.39 -14.33 -11.12
C GLY A 118 3.15 -13.22 -12.14
N GLY A 119 2.72 -13.62 -13.33
CA GLY A 119 2.45 -12.72 -14.45
C GLY A 119 3.70 -12.09 -15.06
N LYS A 120 3.50 -11.10 -15.93
CA LYS A 120 4.55 -10.40 -16.71
C LYS A 120 5.63 -9.78 -15.82
N TYR A 121 5.26 -9.32 -14.63
CA TYR A 121 6.15 -8.63 -13.70
C TYR A 121 6.57 -9.51 -12.52
N ASN A 122 6.54 -10.83 -12.70
CA ASN A 122 7.00 -11.76 -11.66
C ASN A 122 8.36 -11.32 -11.10
N GLY A 123 8.43 -11.24 -9.79
CA GLY A 123 9.60 -10.85 -9.02
C GLY A 123 9.77 -9.36 -8.76
N TRP A 124 8.94 -8.49 -9.35
CA TRP A 124 8.93 -7.05 -9.11
C TRP A 124 8.23 -6.71 -7.79
N ILE A 125 8.43 -5.48 -7.27
CA ILE A 125 8.16 -5.11 -5.89
C ILE A 125 7.29 -3.87 -5.82
N ILE A 126 6.30 -3.85 -4.94
CA ILE A 126 5.53 -2.64 -4.68
C ILE A 126 6.38 -1.65 -3.86
N VAL A 127 6.55 -0.45 -4.41
CA VAL A 127 7.34 0.64 -3.82
C VAL A 127 6.53 1.94 -3.79
N ILE A 128 6.99 2.90 -2.99
CA ILE A 128 6.41 4.23 -2.89
C ILE A 128 7.27 5.22 -3.68
N ASP A 129 6.62 5.97 -4.57
CA ASP A 129 7.15 7.13 -5.28
C ASP A 129 6.94 8.40 -4.45
N ASP A 130 8.00 8.86 -3.78
CA ASP A 130 7.96 10.06 -2.92
C ASP A 130 7.68 11.35 -3.70
N SER A 131 7.87 11.34 -5.03
CA SER A 131 7.58 12.49 -5.90
C SER A 131 6.09 12.65 -6.20
N ALA A 132 5.28 11.61 -5.99
CA ALA A 132 3.84 11.66 -6.22
C ALA A 132 3.21 12.81 -5.41
N LYS A 133 2.20 13.47 -5.98
CA LYS A 133 1.50 14.57 -5.32
C LYS A 133 0.30 14.05 -4.56
N THR A 134 0.11 14.57 -3.35
CA THR A 134 -1.08 14.31 -2.55
C THR A 134 -2.29 15.06 -3.11
N ARG A 135 -3.48 14.55 -2.83
CA ARG A 135 -4.76 15.20 -3.10
C ARG A 135 -5.77 14.86 -2.00
N PRO A 136 -6.79 15.69 -1.76
CA PRO A 136 -7.90 15.31 -0.90
C PRO A 136 -8.75 14.19 -1.54
N GLU A 137 -9.32 13.35 -0.69
CA GLU A 137 -10.34 12.33 -0.99
C GLU A 137 -11.52 12.56 -0.04
N GLY A 138 -12.44 13.42 -0.44
CA GLY A 138 -13.47 13.94 0.47
C GLY A 138 -12.90 14.95 1.50
N PRO A 139 -13.68 15.31 2.54
CA PRO A 139 -13.34 16.43 3.41
C PRO A 139 -12.23 16.14 4.45
N ASN A 140 -12.00 14.87 4.77
CA ASN A 140 -11.22 14.48 5.96
C ASN A 140 -10.13 13.44 5.66
N LEU A 141 -9.70 13.30 4.40
CA LEU A 141 -8.69 12.33 4.02
C LEU A 141 -7.78 12.90 2.93
N THR A 142 -6.49 12.77 3.14
CA THR A 142 -5.47 12.97 2.10
C THR A 142 -5.00 11.62 1.57
N VAL A 143 -4.94 11.51 0.25
CA VAL A 143 -4.43 10.33 -0.45
C VAL A 143 -3.36 10.71 -1.47
N THR A 144 -2.59 9.74 -1.94
CA THR A 144 -1.63 9.91 -3.03
C THR A 144 -1.56 8.64 -3.88
N PRO A 145 -1.55 8.73 -5.22
CA PRO A 145 -1.32 7.59 -6.11
C PRO A 145 0.20 7.32 -6.21
N ALA A 146 0.83 7.03 -5.08
CA ALA A 146 2.29 6.90 -4.97
C ALA A 146 2.80 5.47 -5.21
N LEU A 147 1.92 4.47 -5.29
CA LEU A 147 2.35 3.08 -5.42
C LEU A 147 2.81 2.79 -6.86
N ARG A 148 3.99 2.17 -6.98
CA ARG A 148 4.59 1.71 -8.24
C ARG A 148 5.04 0.27 -8.07
N LEU A 149 5.20 -0.43 -9.19
CA LEU A 149 5.83 -1.74 -9.21
C LEU A 149 7.25 -1.61 -9.79
N ALA A 150 8.27 -1.89 -8.99
CA ALA A 150 9.68 -1.70 -9.33
C ALA A 150 10.41 -3.03 -9.58
N LYS A 151 11.34 -3.03 -10.52
CA LYS A 151 12.15 -4.21 -10.87
C LYS A 151 13.08 -4.69 -9.73
N SER A 152 13.41 -3.80 -8.80
CA SER A 152 14.18 -4.10 -7.59
C SER A 152 13.71 -3.22 -6.42
N ALA A 153 14.03 -3.64 -5.19
CA ALA A 153 13.71 -2.86 -3.99
C ALA A 153 14.37 -1.47 -4.03
N THR A 154 13.63 -0.46 -3.58
CA THR A 154 14.12 0.89 -3.32
C THR A 154 14.19 1.13 -1.80
N ALA A 155 14.65 2.32 -1.38
CA ALA A 155 14.58 2.71 0.02
C ALA A 155 13.14 2.72 0.58
N ASN A 156 12.14 2.90 -0.29
CA ASN A 156 10.72 3.03 0.07
C ASN A 156 9.88 1.81 -0.35
N SER A 157 10.41 0.61 -0.08
CA SER A 157 9.80 -0.67 -0.46
C SER A 157 9.29 -1.49 0.73
N TYR A 158 9.37 -0.94 1.94
CA TYR A 158 9.18 -1.67 3.19
C TYR A 158 7.87 -1.32 3.87
N TRP A 159 7.22 -2.37 4.37
CA TRP A 159 5.89 -2.34 4.93
C TRP A 159 5.87 -3.02 6.30
N LYS A 160 5.02 -2.50 7.19
CA LYS A 160 4.65 -3.14 8.45
C LYS A 160 3.25 -3.74 8.31
N PRO A 161 3.14 -5.07 8.12
CA PRO A 161 1.85 -5.76 8.15
C PRO A 161 1.29 -5.80 9.57
N THR A 162 0.04 -5.40 9.74
CA THR A 162 -0.69 -5.51 11.01
C THR A 162 -2.02 -6.20 10.75
N LEU A 163 -2.22 -7.39 11.34
CA LEU A 163 -3.50 -8.09 11.26
C LEU A 163 -4.45 -7.47 12.28
N THR A 164 -5.61 -7.03 11.81
CA THR A 164 -6.66 -6.40 12.62
C THR A 164 -7.91 -7.27 12.61
N LYS A 165 -8.96 -6.84 13.34
CA LYS A 165 -10.27 -7.53 13.30
C LYS A 165 -10.92 -7.45 11.92
N GLN A 166 -10.65 -6.40 11.14
CA GLN A 166 -11.27 -6.15 9.85
C GLN A 166 -10.50 -6.76 8.68
N GLY A 167 -9.18 -6.92 8.81
CA GLY A 167 -8.30 -7.44 7.76
C GLY A 167 -6.86 -7.03 7.98
N LEU A 168 -5.99 -7.28 7.00
CA LEU A 168 -4.60 -6.83 7.03
C LEU A 168 -4.52 -5.34 6.65
N VAL A 169 -3.66 -4.61 7.35
CA VAL A 169 -3.23 -3.26 6.99
C VAL A 169 -1.72 -3.29 6.71
N LEU A 170 -1.28 -2.58 5.67
CA LEU A 170 0.13 -2.35 5.39
C LEU A 170 0.47 -0.88 5.58
N GLU A 171 1.33 -0.61 6.55
CA GLU A 171 1.85 0.72 6.84
C GLU A 171 3.24 0.88 6.22
N ALA A 172 3.47 2.01 5.54
CA ALA A 172 4.78 2.39 5.03
C ALA A 172 5.76 2.68 6.18
N THR A 173 6.95 2.06 6.17
CA THR A 173 7.92 2.24 7.26
C THR A 173 8.99 3.30 6.98
N SER A 174 9.01 3.86 5.77
CA SER A 174 10.08 4.73 5.26
C SER A 174 9.57 5.78 4.26
N GLY A 175 10.44 6.72 3.90
CA GLY A 175 10.16 7.73 2.88
C GLY A 175 9.27 8.86 3.36
N LYS A 176 8.89 9.73 2.42
CA LYS A 176 8.00 10.88 2.65
C LYS A 176 6.65 10.48 3.26
N TYR A 177 6.17 9.28 2.94
CA TYR A 177 4.86 8.78 3.34
C TYR A 177 4.91 7.75 4.46
N LYS A 178 5.96 7.76 5.29
CA LYS A 178 6.04 6.90 6.48
C LYS A 178 4.78 7.05 7.34
N GLY A 179 4.23 5.94 7.80
CA GLY A 179 2.98 5.88 8.58
C GLY A 179 1.70 5.85 7.75
N TRP A 180 1.78 6.11 6.44
CA TRP A 180 0.62 6.02 5.56
C TRP A 180 0.32 4.56 5.21
N VAL A 181 -0.92 4.27 4.87
CA VAL A 181 -1.39 2.90 4.61
C VAL A 181 -1.95 2.76 3.21
N TRP A 182 -1.98 1.52 2.70
CA TRP A 182 -2.68 1.24 1.45
C TRP A 182 -4.16 1.61 1.57
N ASP A 183 -4.75 2.07 0.47
CA ASP A 183 -6.18 2.38 0.36
C ASP A 183 -6.72 2.00 -1.02
N PHE A 184 -7.85 1.29 -1.02
CA PHE A 184 -8.57 0.79 -2.18
C PHE A 184 -9.97 1.43 -2.31
N GLY A 185 -10.24 2.46 -1.52
CA GLY A 185 -11.56 3.07 -1.37
C GLY A 185 -11.90 4.18 -2.36
N GLY A 186 -11.01 4.55 -3.27
CA GLY A 186 -11.21 5.74 -4.12
C GLY A 186 -12.41 5.63 -5.08
N GLY A 187 -12.72 6.74 -5.75
CA GLY A 187 -13.88 6.86 -6.64
C GLY A 187 -13.70 6.40 -8.09
N ASP A 188 -12.51 5.99 -8.51
CA ASP A 188 -12.22 5.80 -9.94
C ASP A 188 -13.06 4.67 -10.58
N PRO A 189 -13.60 4.91 -11.80
CA PRO A 189 -14.42 3.92 -12.49
C PRO A 189 -13.58 2.71 -12.91
N SER A 190 -14.24 1.55 -13.00
CA SER A 190 -13.62 0.39 -13.63
C SER A 190 -13.82 0.41 -15.15
N HIS A 191 -13.02 -0.37 -15.84
CA HIS A 191 -13.17 -0.63 -17.27
C HIS A 191 -12.92 -2.11 -17.57
N GLU A 192 -13.38 -2.58 -18.72
CA GLU A 192 -13.09 -3.94 -19.18
C GLU A 192 -11.64 -4.03 -19.69
N GLU A 193 -10.94 -5.07 -19.26
CA GLU A 193 -9.62 -5.44 -19.72
C GLU A 193 -9.54 -6.97 -19.75
N SER A 194 -9.31 -7.54 -20.93
CA SER A 194 -9.10 -8.99 -21.11
C SER A 194 -10.14 -9.88 -20.42
N GLY A 195 -11.44 -9.53 -20.48
CA GLY A 195 -12.54 -10.35 -19.95
C GLY A 195 -12.77 -10.25 -18.43
N ARG A 196 -12.24 -9.20 -17.79
CA ARG A 196 -12.48 -8.84 -16.38
C ARG A 196 -12.61 -7.33 -16.23
N GLN A 197 -13.19 -6.87 -15.13
CA GLN A 197 -13.21 -5.46 -14.78
C GLN A 197 -11.93 -5.09 -14.03
N VAL A 198 -11.35 -3.94 -14.35
CA VAL A 198 -10.11 -3.42 -13.76
C VAL A 198 -10.31 -1.96 -13.34
N ALA A 199 -9.82 -1.59 -12.16
CA ALA A 199 -9.82 -0.23 -11.64
C ALA A 199 -8.41 0.15 -11.15
N ILE A 200 -7.88 1.28 -11.59
CA ILE A 200 -6.56 1.79 -11.15
C ILE A 200 -6.77 2.63 -9.89
N ASN A 201 -7.16 1.96 -8.81
CA ASN A 201 -7.66 2.61 -7.61
C ASN A 201 -6.93 2.06 -6.38
N VAL A 202 -5.61 2.19 -6.43
CA VAL A 202 -4.68 1.69 -5.42
C VAL A 202 -3.84 2.88 -4.97
N LEU A 203 -4.21 3.41 -3.81
CA LEU A 203 -3.72 4.65 -3.25
C LEU A 203 -2.93 4.39 -1.97
N LEU A 204 -2.27 5.43 -1.50
CA LEU A 204 -1.71 5.52 -0.17
C LEU A 204 -2.46 6.63 0.58
N ALA A 205 -2.99 6.31 1.76
CA ALA A 205 -3.81 7.21 2.58
C ALA A 205 -3.07 7.60 3.86
N GLU A 206 -3.24 8.85 4.30
CA GLU A 206 -2.56 9.39 5.50
C GLU A 206 -2.98 8.71 6.82
N LYS A 207 -4.06 7.92 6.78
CA LYS A 207 -4.60 7.18 7.91
C LYS A 207 -5.42 5.97 7.45
N VAL A 208 -5.66 5.04 8.36
CA VAL A 208 -6.54 3.90 8.11
C VAL A 208 -7.97 4.34 7.88
N VAL A 209 -8.54 3.87 6.78
CA VAL A 209 -9.93 4.04 6.39
C VAL A 209 -10.55 2.70 6.00
N ALA A 210 -11.84 2.68 5.68
CA ALA A 210 -12.54 1.46 5.27
C ALA A 210 -11.81 0.73 4.11
N GLY A 211 -11.31 1.48 3.13
CA GLY A 211 -10.59 0.94 1.99
C GLY A 211 -9.18 0.43 2.31
N SER A 212 -8.66 0.59 3.54
CA SER A 212 -7.29 0.19 3.89
C SER A 212 -7.12 -1.28 4.25
N TYR A 213 -8.23 -1.98 4.49
CA TYR A 213 -8.21 -3.36 4.94
C TYR A 213 -8.35 -4.32 3.76
N PHE A 214 -7.56 -5.39 3.78
CA PHE A 214 -7.65 -6.46 2.79
C PHE A 214 -7.38 -7.84 3.38
N ASP A 215 -8.02 -8.85 2.80
CA ASP A 215 -7.82 -10.25 3.10
C ASP A 215 -6.58 -10.78 2.36
N VAL A 216 -5.93 -11.75 3.00
CA VAL A 216 -4.77 -12.46 2.47
C VAL A 216 -5.10 -13.94 2.40
N GLN A 217 -5.13 -14.50 1.19
CA GLN A 217 -5.47 -15.91 0.95
C GLN A 217 -4.40 -16.58 0.11
N ALA A 218 -4.24 -17.90 0.24
CA ALA A 218 -3.35 -18.65 -0.63
C ALA A 218 -3.78 -18.47 -2.10
N SER A 219 -2.81 -18.20 -2.98
CA SER A 219 -3.08 -18.19 -4.41
C SER A 219 -3.36 -19.61 -4.86
N LYS A 220 -4.50 -19.82 -5.53
CA LYS A 220 -4.78 -21.05 -6.27
C LYS A 220 -4.06 -21.05 -7.60
#